data_AF-A0A7K9HM87-F1
#
_entry.id   AF-A0A7K9HM87-F1
#
_cell.length_a   1.000
_cell.length_b   1.000
_cell.length_c   1.000
_cell.angle_alpha   90.00
_cell.angle_beta   90.00
_cell.angle_gamma   90.00
#
_symmetry.space_group_name_H-M   'P 1'
#
loop_
_entity.id
_entity.type
_entity.pdbx_description
1 polymer ?
#
loop_
_entity_poly.entity_id
_entity_poly.type
_entity_poly.pdbx_seq_one_letter_code
_entity_poly.pdbx_strand_id
1 'polypeptide(L)'
;IALLIFRDLPDNPAVDWDTQLLAAFVLKQIEARNINLVVTFDAGGVSGHANHIALYTALRYKCCCFQMFILFLCLGCHVLVLESVNLFRKYISILDVPIACLLPRDALFILTEEETKQARRAMQCHHSQLLWFRHVYVLLSRYMVINSLRRL
;
A
#
# COMPACT_ATOMS: atom_id res chain seq x y z
N ILE A 1 -1.04 -2.57 14.24
CA ILE A 1 -0.44 -3.09 12.99
C ILE A 1 -0.05 -4.54 13.23
N ALA A 2 -0.56 -5.49 12.45
CA ALA A 2 -0.16 -6.90 12.53
C ALA A 2 0.82 -7.18 11.38
N LEU A 3 1.97 -7.78 11.69
CA LEU A 3 2.99 -8.13 10.70
C LEU A 3 2.94 -9.65 10.49
N LEU A 4 2.68 -10.07 9.25
CA LEU A 4 2.53 -11.48 8.90
C LEU A 4 3.68 -11.88 7.97
N ILE A 5 4.51 -12.82 8.42
CA ILE A 5 5.62 -13.37 7.63
C ILE A 5 5.20 -14.76 7.19
N PHE A 6 5.06 -14.95 5.88
CA PHE A 6 4.74 -16.26 5.29
C PHE A 6 5.95 -16.75 4.49
N ARG A 7 6.31 -18.02 4.66
CA ARG A 7 7.42 -18.62 3.89
C ARG A 7 7.13 -18.65 2.40
N ASP A 8 5.85 -18.77 2.04
CA ASP A 8 5.38 -18.87 0.65
C ASP A 8 5.24 -17.51 -0.04
N LEU A 9 5.44 -16.40 0.69
CA LEU A 9 5.33 -15.03 0.18
C LEU A 9 6.63 -14.26 0.50
N PRO A 10 7.72 -14.50 -0.25
CA PRO A 10 9.00 -13.86 0.02
C PRO A 10 8.94 -12.36 -0.22
N ASP A 11 9.61 -11.59 0.64
CA ASP A 11 9.78 -10.14 0.50
C ASP A 11 10.80 -9.83 -0.61
N ASN A 12 10.38 -9.96 -1.86
CA ASN A 12 11.17 -9.66 -3.05
C ASN A 12 10.30 -8.91 -4.07
N PRO A 13 10.70 -7.70 -4.51
CA PRO A 13 9.91 -6.90 -5.45
C PRO A 13 9.80 -7.50 -6.85
N ALA A 14 10.63 -8.49 -7.19
CA ALA A 14 10.61 -9.16 -8.50
C ALA A 14 9.83 -10.49 -8.49
N VAL A 15 9.42 -10.97 -7.31
CA VAL A 15 8.71 -12.24 -7.19
C VAL A 15 7.21 -11.99 -7.20
N ASP A 16 6.52 -12.68 -8.10
CA ASP A 16 5.07 -12.70 -8.11
C ASP A 16 4.54 -13.64 -7.04
N TRP A 17 3.50 -13.20 -6.33
CA TRP A 17 2.86 -13.97 -5.28
C TRP A 17 1.63 -14.67 -5.84
N ASP A 18 1.37 -15.90 -5.38
CA ASP A 18 0.12 -16.58 -5.74
C ASP A 18 -1.08 -15.79 -5.19
N THR A 19 -1.78 -15.13 -6.11
CA THR A 19 -2.93 -14.27 -5.80
C THR A 19 -4.10 -15.03 -5.15
N GLN A 20 -4.24 -16.34 -5.39
CA GLN A 20 -5.31 -17.15 -4.81
C GLN A 20 -5.03 -17.43 -3.33
N LEU A 21 -3.82 -17.91 -3.06
CA LEU A 21 -3.32 -18.16 -1.73
C LEU A 21 -3.27 -16.86 -0.91
N LEU A 22 -2.82 -15.77 -1.52
CA LEU A 22 -2.82 -14.43 -0.92
C LEU A 22 -4.23 -13.95 -0.54
N ALA A 23 -5.21 -14.08 -1.44
CA ALA A 23 -6.59 -13.70 -1.17
C ALA A 23 -7.19 -14.52 -0.01
N ALA A 24 -6.96 -15.85 0.00
CA ALA A 24 -7.41 -16.72 1.07
C ALA A 24 -6.80 -16.32 2.43
N PHE A 25 -5.51 -15.97 2.46
CA PHE A 25 -4.86 -15.52 3.68
C PHE A 25 -5.37 -14.18 4.18
N VAL A 26 -5.51 -13.19 3.28
CA VAL A 26 -6.01 -11.86 3.64
C VAL A 26 -7.42 -11.98 4.20
N LEU A 27 -8.31 -12.74 3.54
CA LEU A 27 -9.66 -12.99 4.02
C LEU A 27 -9.67 -13.61 5.42
N LYS A 28 -8.90 -14.68 5.62
CA LYS A 28 -8.81 -15.35 6.93
C LYS A 28 -8.40 -14.37 8.04
N GLN A 29 -7.51 -13.42 7.75
CA GLN A 29 -7.09 -12.41 8.72
C GLN A 29 -8.15 -11.35 8.97
N ILE A 30 -8.88 -10.94 7.94
CA ILE A 30 -9.98 -9.99 8.07
C ILE A 30 -11.08 -10.56 8.94
N GLU A 31 -11.49 -11.81 8.70
CA GLU A 31 -12.49 -12.51 9.51
C GLU A 31 -12.02 -12.71 10.95
N ALA A 32 -10.80 -13.23 11.15
CA ALA A 32 -10.27 -13.53 12.48
C ALA A 32 -10.08 -12.29 13.37
N ARG A 33 -9.90 -11.11 12.77
CA ARG A 33 -9.62 -9.85 13.48
C ARG A 33 -10.73 -8.82 13.35
N ASN A 34 -11.82 -9.15 12.66
CA ASN A 34 -12.93 -8.25 12.34
C ASN A 34 -12.46 -6.91 11.71
N ILE A 35 -11.61 -6.99 10.69
CA ILE A 35 -11.03 -5.80 10.04
C ILE A 35 -12.07 -5.15 9.12
N ASN A 36 -12.37 -3.88 9.34
CA ASN A 36 -13.32 -3.10 8.53
C ASN A 36 -12.65 -2.22 7.47
N LEU A 37 -11.33 -2.05 7.52
CA LEU A 37 -10.57 -1.24 6.56
C LEU A 37 -9.22 -1.90 6.25
N VAL A 38 -8.98 -2.13 4.96
CA VAL A 38 -7.70 -2.60 4.42
C VAL A 38 -7.10 -1.49 3.58
N VAL A 39 -5.84 -1.15 3.85
CA VAL A 39 -5.05 -0.24 3.01
C VAL A 39 -3.98 -1.06 2.30
N THR A 40 -3.91 -0.95 0.98
CA THR A 40 -3.01 -1.74 0.12
C THR A 40 -2.48 -0.91 -1.05
N PHE A 41 -1.78 -1.52 -1.99
CA PHE A 41 -1.24 -0.87 -3.19
C PHE A 41 -2.23 -0.93 -4.36
N ASP A 42 -2.11 0.00 -5.30
CA ASP A 42 -2.86 -0.02 -6.54
C ASP A 42 -2.19 -0.89 -7.62
N ALA A 43 -2.75 -0.89 -8.83
CA ALA A 43 -2.25 -1.64 -9.98
C ALA A 43 -0.81 -1.27 -10.38
N GLY A 44 -0.31 -0.08 -10.00
CA GLY A 44 1.03 0.37 -10.32
C GLY A 44 2.09 -0.09 -9.30
N GLY A 45 1.65 -0.63 -8.14
CA GLY A 45 2.55 -1.18 -7.13
C GLY A 45 3.59 -0.18 -6.60
N VAL A 46 3.28 1.12 -6.63
CA VAL A 46 4.14 2.28 -6.35
C VAL A 46 5.29 2.44 -7.35
N SER A 47 6.16 1.44 -7.43
CA SER A 47 7.34 1.39 -8.30
C SER A 47 7.33 0.14 -9.20
N GLY A 48 6.16 -0.48 -9.39
CA GLY A 48 6.02 -1.69 -10.21
C GLY A 48 6.51 -2.97 -9.53
N HIS A 49 6.54 -3.03 -8.20
CA HIS A 49 6.94 -4.26 -7.52
C HIS A 49 5.87 -5.34 -7.69
N ALA A 50 6.28 -6.54 -8.09
CA ALA A 50 5.40 -7.67 -8.37
C ALA A 50 4.55 -8.04 -7.16
N ASN A 51 5.14 -8.09 -5.96
CA ASN A 51 4.41 -8.37 -4.72
C ASN A 51 3.30 -7.35 -4.40
N HIS A 52 3.53 -6.06 -4.69
CA HIS A 52 2.51 -5.01 -4.52
C HIS A 52 1.37 -5.17 -5.54
N ILE A 53 1.71 -5.49 -6.80
CA ILE A 53 0.74 -5.71 -7.88
C ILE A 53 -0.07 -6.99 -7.60
N ALA A 54 0.55 -8.04 -7.06
CA ALA A 54 -0.12 -9.27 -6.67
C ALA A 54 -1.16 -9.03 -5.57
N LEU A 55 -0.83 -8.19 -4.57
CA LEU A 55 -1.80 -7.75 -3.54
C LEU A 55 -3.00 -7.03 -4.14
N TYR A 56 -2.77 -6.08 -5.04
CA TYR A 56 -3.85 -5.39 -5.75
C TYR A 56 -4.71 -6.38 -6.53
N THR A 57 -4.07 -7.27 -7.28
CA THR A 57 -4.73 -8.24 -8.17
C THR A 57 -5.56 -9.24 -7.36
N ALA A 58 -5.02 -9.75 -6.25
CA ALA A 58 -5.71 -10.66 -5.34
C ALA A 58 -7.00 -10.04 -4.79
N LEU A 59 -6.96 -8.76 -4.40
CA LEU A 59 -8.12 -8.06 -3.85
C LEU A 59 -9.11 -7.61 -4.93
N ARG A 60 -8.63 -7.26 -6.12
CA ARG A 60 -9.44 -6.76 -7.25
C ARG A 60 -10.17 -7.90 -7.99
N TYR A 61 -9.45 -8.93 -8.43
CA TYR A 61 -9.98 -9.93 -9.38
C TYR A 61 -10.71 -11.08 -8.70
N LYS A 62 -10.32 -11.47 -7.47
CA LYS A 62 -11.05 -12.51 -6.73
C LYS A 62 -12.33 -11.99 -6.07
N CYS A 63 -12.66 -10.71 -6.29
CA CYS A 63 -13.99 -10.14 -6.04
C CYS A 63 -15.12 -10.84 -6.83
N CYS A 64 -14.79 -11.61 -7.89
CA CYS A 64 -15.74 -12.43 -8.63
C CYS A 64 -16.01 -13.82 -8.01
N CYS A 65 -15.26 -14.24 -6.98
CA CYS A 65 -15.63 -15.42 -6.18
C CYS A 65 -16.54 -14.97 -5.03
N PHE A 66 -17.60 -15.74 -4.76
CA PHE A 66 -18.60 -15.57 -3.69
C PHE A 66 -18.02 -15.10 -2.33
N GLN A 67 -16.79 -15.50 -2.03
CA GLN A 67 -16.09 -15.22 -0.78
C GLN A 67 -15.73 -13.74 -0.56
N MET A 68 -15.28 -13.02 -1.59
CA MET A 68 -14.94 -11.59 -1.45
C MET A 68 -16.19 -10.69 -1.52
N PHE A 69 -17.26 -11.16 -2.16
CA PHE A 69 -18.57 -10.52 -2.09
C PHE A 69 -19.10 -10.50 -0.64
N ILE A 70 -18.93 -11.60 0.11
CA ILE A 70 -19.21 -11.64 1.57
C ILE A 70 -18.34 -10.62 2.32
N LEU A 71 -17.07 -10.46 1.97
CA LEU A 71 -16.17 -9.50 2.62
C LEU A 71 -16.66 -8.04 2.50
N PHE A 72 -17.05 -7.62 1.29
CA PHE A 72 -17.49 -6.25 1.06
C PHE A 72 -18.92 -6.01 1.55
N LEU A 73 -19.82 -6.99 1.37
CA LEU A 73 -21.24 -6.79 1.63
C LEU A 73 -21.68 -7.24 3.03
N CYS A 74 -21.22 -8.40 3.52
CA CYS A 74 -21.63 -8.92 4.83
C CYS A 74 -20.74 -8.42 5.98
N LEU A 75 -19.44 -8.26 5.74
CA LEU A 75 -18.49 -7.77 6.76
C LEU A 75 -18.30 -6.24 6.72
N GLY A 76 -18.79 -5.56 5.68
CA GLY A 76 -18.66 -4.10 5.55
C GLY A 76 -17.21 -3.62 5.42
N CYS A 77 -16.30 -4.47 4.91
CA CYS A 77 -14.89 -4.13 4.79
C CYS A 77 -14.65 -3.17 3.62
N HIS A 78 -13.90 -2.10 3.85
CA HIS A 78 -13.48 -1.16 2.81
C HIS A 78 -12.03 -1.40 2.43
N VAL A 79 -11.73 -1.34 1.13
CA VAL A 79 -10.36 -1.44 0.62
C VAL A 79 -9.97 -0.11 0.01
N LEU A 80 -8.90 0.48 0.53
CA LEU A 80 -8.25 1.66 -0.01
C LEU A 80 -6.90 1.28 -0.62
N VAL A 81 -6.63 1.75 -1.83
CA VAL A 81 -5.40 1.55 -2.56
C VAL A 81 -4.57 2.82 -2.62
N LEU A 82 -3.27 2.70 -2.37
CA LEU A 82 -2.30 3.79 -2.52
C LEU A 82 -2.02 4.04 -4.00
N GLU A 83 -2.29 5.27 -4.43
CA GLU A 83 -2.11 5.70 -5.81
C GLU A 83 -0.63 5.76 -6.20
N SER A 84 -0.29 5.04 -7.27
CA SER A 84 0.99 5.11 -7.95
C SER A 84 1.07 6.37 -8.80
N VAL A 85 2.10 7.19 -8.58
CA VAL A 85 2.36 8.39 -9.38
C VAL A 85 3.60 8.22 -10.26
N ASN A 86 3.70 9.05 -11.31
CA ASN A 86 4.89 9.10 -12.15
C ASN A 86 6.16 9.48 -11.36
N LEU A 87 7.33 9.23 -11.94
CA LEU A 87 8.63 9.47 -11.29
C LEU A 87 8.81 10.93 -10.86
N PHE A 88 8.32 11.90 -11.64
CA PHE A 88 8.44 13.32 -11.29
C PHE A 88 7.68 13.63 -10.01
N ARG A 89 6.37 13.35 -9.97
CA ARG A 89 5.53 13.54 -8.79
C ARG A 89 5.99 12.71 -7.60
N LYS A 90 6.60 11.55 -7.86
CA LYS A 90 7.16 10.70 -6.82
C LYS A 90 8.25 11.41 -6.04
N TYR A 91 9.09 12.24 -6.66
CA TYR A 91 10.30 12.81 -6.04
C TYR A 91 10.30 14.33 -5.82
N ILE A 92 9.16 15.00 -5.98
CA ILE A 92 9.03 16.44 -5.67
C ILE A 92 8.58 16.72 -4.22
N SER A 93 8.49 15.69 -3.37
CA SER A 93 8.18 15.81 -1.93
C SER A 93 6.89 16.63 -1.66
N ILE A 94 6.93 17.52 -0.66
CA ILE A 94 5.82 18.40 -0.28
C ILE A 94 5.33 19.34 -1.40
N LEU A 95 6.16 19.57 -2.43
CA LEU A 95 5.75 20.41 -3.57
C LEU A 95 4.64 19.76 -4.41
N ASP A 96 4.34 18.47 -4.23
CA ASP A 96 3.20 17.82 -4.88
C ASP A 96 1.85 18.14 -4.18
N VAL A 97 1.83 18.83 -3.02
CA VAL A 97 0.58 19.15 -2.30
C VAL A 97 -0.45 19.85 -3.19
N PRO A 98 -0.12 20.93 -3.95
CA PRO A 98 -1.09 21.61 -4.79
C PRO A 98 -1.68 20.67 -5.85
N ILE A 99 -0.84 19.85 -6.50
CA ILE A 99 -1.27 18.90 -7.53
C ILE A 99 -2.15 17.81 -6.92
N ALA A 100 -1.75 17.24 -5.78
CA ALA A 100 -2.52 16.23 -5.06
C ALA A 100 -3.87 16.78 -4.58
N CYS A 101 -3.95 18.07 -4.25
CA CYS A 101 -5.19 18.73 -3.85
C CYS A 101 -6.15 18.99 -5.03
N LEU A 102 -5.66 19.07 -6.26
CA LEU A 102 -6.45 19.32 -7.46
C LEU A 102 -7.00 18.05 -8.12
N LEU A 103 -6.30 16.92 -8.00
CA LEU A 103 -6.69 15.67 -8.64
C LEU A 103 -7.81 14.95 -7.87
N PRO A 104 -8.77 14.27 -8.52
CA PRO A 104 -9.81 13.51 -7.82
C PRO A 104 -9.22 12.33 -7.04
N ARG A 105 -9.69 12.11 -5.81
CA ARG A 105 -9.28 11.04 -4.88
C ARG A 105 -10.35 10.82 -3.81
N ASP A 106 -10.35 9.66 -3.18
CA ASP A 106 -11.28 9.35 -2.08
C ASP A 106 -10.72 9.79 -0.72
N ALA A 107 -9.42 9.64 -0.50
CA ALA A 107 -8.77 10.13 0.71
C ALA A 107 -7.37 10.68 0.41
N LEU A 108 -7.00 11.76 1.11
CA LEU A 108 -5.69 12.40 1.01
C LEU A 108 -5.12 12.55 2.42
N PHE A 109 -4.01 11.88 2.68
CA PHE A 109 -3.27 11.99 3.94
C PHE A 109 -2.04 12.84 3.72
N ILE A 110 -2.01 14.00 4.37
CA ILE A 110 -0.83 14.87 4.43
C ILE A 110 -0.29 14.78 5.85
N LEU A 111 0.86 14.16 6.00
CA LEU A 111 1.54 13.97 7.28
C LEU A 111 2.08 15.31 7.78
N THR A 112 1.95 15.52 9.08
CA THR A 112 2.62 16.59 9.82
C THR A 112 4.13 16.36 9.87
N GLU A 113 4.89 17.39 10.24
CA GLU A 113 6.34 17.28 10.38
C GLU A 113 6.74 16.17 11.37
N GLU A 114 6.02 16.04 12.49
CA GLU A 114 6.29 15.02 13.50
C GLU A 114 6.00 13.60 12.98
N GLU A 115 4.91 13.41 12.24
CA GLU A 115 4.59 12.14 11.60
C GLU A 115 5.61 11.79 10.50
N THR A 116 6.06 12.77 9.71
CA THR A 116 7.14 12.56 8.73
C THR A 116 8.44 12.19 9.42
N LYS A 117 8.81 12.85 10.53
CA LYS A 117 9.99 12.47 11.34
C LYS A 117 9.84 11.05 11.89
N GLN A 118 8.65 10.67 12.35
CA GLN A 118 8.38 9.32 12.82
C GLN A 118 8.51 8.29 11.70
N ALA A 119 7.95 8.55 10.51
CA ALA A 119 8.08 7.69 9.34
C ALA A 119 9.55 7.52 8.90
N ARG A 120 10.34 8.61 8.91
CA ARG A 120 11.78 8.56 8.64
C ARG A 120 12.53 7.72 9.66
N ARG A 121 12.24 7.89 10.95
CA ARG A 121 12.83 7.06 12.03
C ARG A 121 12.48 5.59 11.87
N ALA A 122 11.22 5.27 11.54
CA ALA A 122 10.80 3.89 11.27
C ALA A 122 11.59 3.28 10.11
N MET A 123 11.79 4.01 9.01
CA MET A 123 12.61 3.55 7.88
C MET A 123 14.06 3.27 8.29
N GLN A 124 14.65 4.09 9.17
CA GLN A 124 16.02 3.92 9.65
C GLN A 124 16.23 2.66 10.51
N CYS A 125 15.16 2.10 11.10
CA CYS A 125 15.25 0.83 11.81
C CYS A 125 15.56 -0.36 10.88
N HIS A 126 15.38 -0.22 9.56
CA HIS A 126 15.64 -1.25 8.56
C HIS A 126 17.03 -1.11 7.94
N HIS A 127 18.07 -1.02 8.77
CA HIS A 127 19.43 -0.67 8.36
C HIS A 127 19.98 -1.55 7.22
N SER A 128 19.73 -2.86 7.26
CA SER A 128 20.20 -3.81 6.21
C SER A 128 19.52 -3.63 4.85
N GLN A 129 18.36 -2.97 4.80
CA GLN A 129 17.59 -2.74 3.58
C GLN A 129 17.68 -1.28 3.08
N LEU A 130 18.34 -0.39 3.83
CA LEU A 130 18.44 1.04 3.55
C LEU A 130 19.62 1.36 2.61
N LEU A 131 19.60 0.79 1.40
CA LEU A 131 20.60 1.07 0.36
C LEU A 131 20.57 2.55 -0.05
N TRP A 132 21.64 3.06 -0.68
CA TRP A 132 21.79 4.49 -1.01
C TRP A 132 20.55 5.13 -1.68
N PHE A 133 19.89 4.42 -2.60
CA PHE A 133 18.69 4.92 -3.29
C PHE A 133 17.47 5.03 -2.37
N ARG A 134 17.40 4.25 -1.28
CA ARG A 134 16.37 4.40 -0.24
C ARG A 134 16.55 5.70 0.52
N HIS A 135 17.78 6.19 0.72
CA HIS A 135 17.98 7.48 1.35
C HIS A 135 17.40 8.62 0.50
N VAL A 136 17.63 8.56 -0.82
CA VAL A 136 17.01 9.50 -1.77
C VAL A 136 15.49 9.42 -1.70
N TYR A 137 14.92 8.21 -1.66
CA TYR A 137 13.49 8.00 -1.49
C TYR A 137 12.97 8.60 -0.17
N VAL A 138 13.61 8.32 0.96
CA VAL A 138 13.17 8.83 2.27
C VAL A 138 13.24 10.36 2.35
N LEU A 139 14.17 10.98 1.61
CA LEU A 139 14.32 12.43 1.57
C LEU A 139 13.31 13.11 0.64
N LEU A 140 13.21 12.61 -0.60
CA LEU A 140 12.53 13.31 -1.69
C LEU A 140 11.16 12.72 -2.05
N SER A 141 10.85 11.50 -1.60
CA SER A 141 9.59 10.86 -1.97
C SER A 141 8.40 11.61 -1.42
N ARG A 142 7.41 11.90 -2.26
CA ARG A 142 6.13 12.42 -1.80
C ARG A 142 5.45 11.46 -0.84
N TYR A 143 5.66 10.15 -0.92
CA TYR A 143 4.99 9.18 -0.04
C TYR A 143 5.41 9.29 1.43
N MET A 144 6.51 10.00 1.73
CA MET A 144 6.92 10.32 3.12
C MET A 144 6.08 11.45 3.74
N VAL A 145 5.27 12.14 2.94
CA VAL A 145 4.50 13.32 3.35
C VAL A 145 3.04 13.24 2.87
N ILE A 146 2.79 12.86 1.62
CA ILE A 146 1.51 12.92 0.93
C ILE A 146 1.15 11.54 0.39
N ASN A 147 0.11 10.93 0.96
CA ASN A 147 -0.43 9.64 0.52
C ASN A 147 -1.85 9.83 -0.01
N SER A 148 -2.03 9.60 -1.32
CA SER A 148 -3.33 9.65 -1.99
C SER A 148 -3.90 8.24 -2.05
N LEU A 149 -5.09 8.03 -1.48
CA LEU A 149 -5.78 6.76 -1.48
C LEU A 149 -7.06 6.84 -2.32
N ARG A 150 -7.39 5.74 -2.98
CA ARG A 150 -8.63 5.53 -3.74
C ARG A 150 -9.32 4.27 -3.27
N ARG A 151 -10.63 4.19 -3.38
CA ARG A 151 -11.39 2.98 -3.10
C ARG A 151 -11.22 1.99 -4.26
N LEU A 152 -11.01 0.71 -3.92
CA LEU A 152 -10.89 -0.40 -4.87
C LEU A 152 -12.25 -0.80 -5.46
#